data_AF-A0AAV7C4V8-F1
#
_entry.id   AF-A0AAV7C4V8-F1
#
_cell.length_a   1.000
_cell.length_b   1.000
_cell.length_c   1.000
_cell.angle_alpha   90.00
_cell.angle_beta   90.00
_cell.angle_gamma   90.00
#
_symmetry.space_group_name_H-M   'P 1'
#
loop_
_entity.id
_entity.type
_entity.pdbx_description
1 polymer ?
#
loop_
_entity_poly.entity_id
_entity_poly.type
_entity_poly.pdbx_seq_one_letter_code
_entity_poly.pdbx_strand_id
1 'polypeptide(L)' 'MTCEGCSNAVTRVLSRLGDVQYEIDLPNKKVVIQSDSHSVDQLLETLRKTGKEAKHLCTK' A
#
# COMPACT_ATOMS: atom_id res chain seq x y z
N MET A 1 6.89 0.22 -7.30
CA MET A 1 7.23 1.54 -6.75
C MET A 1 8.70 1.81 -7.09
N THR A 2 9.05 2.85 -7.87
CA THR A 2 10.41 3.01 -8.44
C THR A 2 11.05 4.37 -8.17
N CYS A 3 10.28 5.33 -7.67
CA CYS A 3 10.75 6.67 -7.31
C CYS A 3 9.87 7.24 -6.19
N GLU A 4 10.26 8.38 -5.63
CA GLU A 4 9.49 9.09 -4.59
C GLU A 4 8.06 9.44 -5.04
N GLY A 5 7.87 9.74 -6.33
CA GLY A 5 6.53 9.94 -6.88
C GLY A 5 5.64 8.69 -6.76
N CYS A 6 6.23 7.50 -6.84
CA CYS A 6 5.49 6.25 -6.67
C CYS A 6 5.12 5.99 -5.21
N SER A 7 6.02 6.28 -4.26
CA SER A 7 5.71 6.15 -2.83
C SER A 7 4.64 7.15 -2.43
N ASN A 8 4.73 8.40 -2.92
CA ASN A 8 3.72 9.43 -2.65
C ASN A 8 2.33 9.05 -3.19
N ALA A 9 2.26 8.39 -4.34
CA ALA A 9 0.99 7.87 -4.87
C ALA A 9 0.38 6.80 -3.94
N VAL A 10 1.20 5.91 -3.38
CA VAL A 10 0.76 4.90 -2.39
C VAL A 10 0.31 5.57 -1.09
N THR A 11 1.10 6.49 -0.55
CA THR A 11 0.74 7.31 0.63
C THR A 11 -0.62 8.00 0.43
N ARG A 12 -0.86 8.59 -0.75
CA ARG A 12 -2.12 9.29 -1.05
C ARG A 12 -3.34 8.38 -1.04
N VAL A 13 -3.25 7.17 -1.62
CA VAL A 13 -4.40 6.26 -1.66
C VAL A 13 -4.67 5.62 -0.29
N LEU A 14 -3.62 5.28 0.47
CA LEU A 14 -3.76 4.72 1.82
C LEU A 14 -4.27 5.75 2.82
N SER A 15 -3.81 7.01 2.74
CA SER A 15 -4.31 8.09 3.61
C SER A 15 -5.80 8.40 3.38
N ARG A 16 -6.33 8.10 2.19
CA ARG A 16 -7.77 8.23 1.89
C ARG A 16 -8.59 7.05 2.39
N LEU A 17 -7.98 5.87 2.51
CA LEU A 17 -8.65 4.68 3.04
C LEU A 17 -8.92 4.84 4.54
N GLY A 18 -7.98 5.43 5.28
CA GLY A 18 -8.09 5.61 6.73
C GLY A 18 -7.92 4.29 7.51
N ASP A 19 -7.79 4.37 8.83
CA ASP A 19 -7.65 3.22 9.73
C ASP A 19 -6.57 2.20 9.33
N VAL A 20 -5.49 2.70 8.73
CA VAL A 20 -4.32 1.90 8.36
C VAL A 20 -3.05 2.58 8.86
N GLN A 21 -2.15 1.80 9.43
CA GLN A 21 -0.76 2.18 9.62
C GLN A 21 0.08 1.53 8.52
N TYR A 22 1.08 2.22 7.99
CA TYR A 22 1.90 1.67 6.93
C TYR A 22 3.32 2.20 6.92
N GLU A 23 4.23 1.36 6.45
CA GLU A 23 5.63 1.68 6.23
C GLU A 23 6.00 1.37 4.78
N ILE A 24 6.68 2.30 4.12
CA ILE A 24 7.11 2.15 2.73
C ILE A 24 8.61 1.93 2.68
N ASP A 25 9.00 0.78 2.13
CA ASP A 25 10.37 0.44 1.80
C ASP A 25 10.58 0.58 0.29
N LEU A 26 10.97 1.80 -0.12
CA LEU A 26 11.19 2.13 -1.53
C LEU A 26 12.35 1.32 -2.16
N PRO A 27 13.51 1.14 -1.51
CA PRO A 27 14.59 0.29 -2.04
C PRO A 27 14.12 -1.14 -2.36
N ASN A 28 13.32 -1.75 -1.48
CA ASN A 28 12.82 -3.11 -1.68
C ASN A 28 11.48 -3.18 -2.42
N LYS A 29 10.91 -2.03 -2.82
CA LYS A 29 9.62 -1.89 -3.51
C LYS A 29 8.47 -2.53 -2.73
N LYS A 30 8.51 -2.44 -1.41
CA LYS A 30 7.52 -3.03 -0.48
C LYS A 30 6.76 -1.95 0.28
N VAL A 31 5.54 -2.30 0.64
CA VAL A 31 4.75 -1.55 1.62
C VAL A 31 4.21 -2.57 2.63
N VAL A 32 4.43 -2.31 3.91
CA VAL A 32 3.85 -3.08 5.01
C VAL A 32 2.65 -2.29 5.52
N ILE A 33 1.51 -2.94 5.61
CA ILE A 33 0.25 -2.30 6.06
C ILE A 33 -0.26 -3.08 7.25
N GLN A 34 -0.56 -2.36 8.34
CA GLN A 34 -1.22 -2.87 9.54
C GLN A 34 -2.63 -2.29 9.58
N SER A 35 -3.62 -3.17 9.69
CA SER A 35 -5.03 -2.83 9.57
C SER A 35 -5.88 -3.93 10.21
N ASP A 36 -6.71 -3.54 11.18
CA ASP A 36 -7.67 -4.46 11.80
C ASP A 36 -9.04 -4.42 11.10
N SER A 37 -9.33 -3.36 10.36
CA SER A 37 -10.66 -3.06 9.79
C SER A 37 -10.79 -3.42 8.31
N HIS A 38 -9.70 -3.48 7.56
CA HIS A 38 -9.70 -3.74 6.11
C HIS A 38 -9.16 -5.12 5.76
N SER A 39 -9.82 -5.78 4.81
CA SER A 39 -9.35 -7.06 4.25
C SER A 39 -8.15 -6.87 3.31
N VAL A 40 -7.39 -7.94 3.10
CA VAL A 40 -6.26 -7.93 2.14
C VAL A 40 -6.72 -7.51 0.73
N ASP A 41 -7.90 -7.95 0.29
CA ASP A 41 -8.44 -7.59 -1.02
C ASP A 41 -8.76 -6.09 -1.12
N GLN A 42 -9.34 -5.48 -0.08
CA GLN A 42 -9.60 -4.04 -0.05
C GLN A 42 -8.31 -3.22 -0.09
N LEU A 43 -7.28 -3.68 0.62
CA LEU A 43 -5.95 -3.05 0.58
C LEU A 43 -5.33 -3.16 -0.82
N LEU A 44 -5.40 -4.33 -1.45
CA LEU A 44 -4.90 -4.54 -2.80
C LEU A 44 -5.65 -3.69 -3.84
N GLU A 45 -6.98 -3.61 -3.74
CA GLU A 45 -7.79 -2.74 -4.60
C GLU A 45 -7.42 -1.27 -4.44
N THR A 46 -7.19 -0.84 -3.19
CA THR A 46 -6.73 0.52 -2.88
C THR A 46 -5.37 0.80 -3.52
N LEU A 47 -4.42 -0.13 -3.43
CA LEU A 47 -3.10 0.01 -4.07
C LEU A 47 -3.18 0.04 -5.59
N ARG A 48 -4.10 -0.73 -6.21
CA ARG A 48 -4.30 -0.73 -7.67
C ARG A 48 -4.75 0.63 -8.21
N LYS A 49 -5.36 1.51 -7.38
CA LYS A 49 -5.69 2.91 -7.76
C LYS A 49 -4.45 3.75 -8.11
N THR A 50 -3.24 3.29 -7.77
CA THR A 50 -1.99 3.92 -8.22
C THR A 50 -1.62 3.61 -9.68
N GLY A 51 -2.40 2.76 -10.36
CA GLY A 51 -2.12 2.31 -11.72
C GLY A 51 -0.95 1.32 -11.81
N LYS A 52 -0.57 0.70 -10.69
CA LYS A 52 0.54 -0.27 -10.61
C LYS A 52 0.03 -1.61 -10.12
N GLU A 53 0.67 -2.68 -10.57
CA GLU A 53 0.44 -4.01 -10.04
C GLU A 53 0.86 -4.07 -8.57
N ALA A 54 0.02 -4.69 -7.75
CA ALA A 54 0.26 -4.97 -6.33
C ALA A 54 -0.02 -6.45 -6.07
N LYS A 55 0.89 -7.10 -5.33
CA LYS A 55 0.80 -8.52 -4.95
C LYS A 55 0.96 -8.63 -3.44
N HIS A 56 0.14 -9.47 -2.83
CA HIS A 56 0.27 -9.81 -1.43
C HIS A 56 1.41 -10.82 -1.25
N LEU A 57 2.34 -10.56 -0.32
CA LEU A 57 3.51 -11.42 -0.07
C LEU A 57 3.31 -12.35 1.13
N CYS A 58 2.87 -11.80 2.27
CA CYS A 58 2.56 -12.57 3.47
C CYS A 58 1.76 -11.70 4.47
N THR A 59 0.95 -12.37 5.30
CA THR A 59 0.40 -11.81 6.54
C THR A 59 1.37 -12.08 7.70
N LYS A 60 1.40 -11.18 8.68
CA LYS A 60 2.09 -11.38 9.95
C LYS A 60 1.09 -11.69 11.05
#